data_AF-A0A151AHZ0-F1
#
_entry.id   AF-A0A151AHZ0-F1
#
_cell.length_a   1.000
_cell.length_b   1.000
_cell.length_c   1.000
_cell.angle_alpha   90.00
_cell.angle_beta   90.00
_cell.angle_gamma   90.00
#
_symmetry.space_group_name_H-M   'P 1'
#
loop_
_entity.id
_entity.type
_entity.pdbx_description
1 polymer ?
#
loop_
_entity_poly.entity_id
_entity_poly.type
_entity_poly.pdbx_seq_one_letter_code
_entity_poly.pdbx_strand_id
1 'polypeptide(L)' 'MLSSPMTICGRCEGEFTAEELTRHERGPLLLVHCPDCGMVLGSYRRR' A
#
# COMPACT_ATOMS: atom_id res chain seq x y z
N MET A 1 -3.43 22.56 -4.62
CA MET A 1 -2.51 21.41 -4.82
C MET A 1 -2.81 20.42 -3.70
N LEU A 2 -3.56 19.37 -3.99
CA LEU A 2 -3.84 18.32 -3.00
C LEU A 2 -2.63 17.40 -2.98
N SER A 3 -1.80 17.51 -1.94
CA SER A 3 -0.72 16.55 -1.70
C SER A 3 -1.37 15.20 -1.39
N SER A 4 -1.30 14.24 -2.31
CA SER A 4 -1.74 12.87 -2.05
C SER A 4 -1.01 12.32 -0.81
N PRO A 5 -1.70 11.57 0.07
CA PRO A 5 -1.07 11.01 1.25
C PRO A 5 0.08 10.07 0.87
N MET A 6 1.26 10.35 1.43
CA MET A 6 2.47 9.54 1.30
C MET A 6 2.45 8.43 2.37
N THR A 7 2.84 7.22 1.98
CA THR A 7 2.99 6.08 2.87
C THR A 7 4.46 5.67 2.90
N ILE A 8 5.04 5.67 4.09
CA ILE A 8 6.41 5.22 4.32
C ILE A 8 6.39 3.72 4.61
N CYS A 9 7.19 2.95 3.89
CA CYS A 9 7.38 1.54 4.18
C CYS A 9 8.31 1.35 5.38
N GLY A 10 7.85 0.70 6.46
CA GLY A 10 8.68 0.43 7.63
C GLY A 10 9.82 -0.59 7.44
N ARG A 11 10.02 -1.14 6.23
CA ARG A 11 11.08 -2.12 5.93
C ARG A 11 12.17 -1.59 5.00
N CYS A 12 11.78 -0.99 3.88
CA CYS A 12 12.74 -0.40 2.94
C CYS A 12 12.83 1.13 3.07
N GLU A 13 12.04 1.73 3.96
CA GLU A 13 11.98 3.18 4.22
C GLU A 13 11.60 4.02 2.98
N GLY A 14 11.15 3.35 1.91
CA GLY A 14 10.67 4.01 0.70
C GLY A 14 9.37 4.76 0.93
N GLU A 15 9.24 5.89 0.26
CA GLU A 15 8.06 6.75 0.28
C GLU A 15 7.26 6.53 -0.99
N PHE A 16 5.98 6.18 -0.83
CA PHE A 16 5.10 5.87 -1.94
C PHE A 16 3.77 6.60 -1.76
N THR A 17 3.29 7.19 -2.84
CA THR A 17 1.93 7.66 -2.96
C THR A 17 0.96 6.48 -2.98
N ALA A 18 -0.30 6.74 -2.68
CA ALA A 18 -1.35 5.72 -2.75
C ALA A 18 -1.41 5.02 -4.12
N GLU A 19 -1.13 5.73 -5.22
CA GLU A 19 -1.19 5.17 -6.58
C GLU A 19 -0.05 4.19 -6.87
N GLU A 20 1.12 4.40 -6.27
CA GLU A 20 2.31 3.55 -6.41
C GLU A 20 2.22 2.26 -5.59
N LEU A 21 1.34 2.22 -4.59
CA LEU A 21 1.18 1.03 -3.75
C LEU A 21 0.58 -0.15 -4.51
N THR A 22 1.20 -1.32 -4.36
CA THR A 22 0.72 -2.56 -4.96
C THR A 22 -0.51 -3.06 -4.21
N ARG A 23 -1.60 -3.30 -4.94
CA ARG A 23 -2.86 -3.79 -4.39
C ARG A 23 -3.13 -5.21 -4.85
N HIS A 24 -3.38 -6.10 -3.91
CA HIS A 24 -3.65 -7.51 -4.19
C HIS A 24 -4.96 -7.95 -3.54
N GLU A 25 -5.86 -8.50 -4.34
CA GLU A 25 -7.12 -9.06 -3.87
C GLU A 25 -6.95 -10.49 -3.37
N ARG A 26 -7.44 -10.76 -2.16
CA ARG A 26 -7.47 -12.09 -1.55
C ARG A 26 -8.86 -12.36 -0.96
N GLY A 27 -9.77 -12.83 -1.80
CA GLY A 27 -11.18 -13.03 -1.44
C GLY A 27 -11.85 -11.69 -1.13
N PRO A 28 -12.48 -11.52 0.05
CA PRO A 28 -13.10 -10.24 0.43
C PRO A 28 -12.08 -9.20 0.92
N LEU A 29 -10.79 -9.53 0.95
CA LEU A 29 -9.72 -8.64 1.43
C LEU A 29 -8.95 -8.06 0.26
N LEU A 30 -8.60 -6.78 0.38
CA LEU A 30 -7.66 -6.09 -0.48
C LEU A 30 -6.45 -5.73 0.36
N LEU A 31 -5.32 -6.36 0.05
CA LEU A 31 -4.04 -6.18 0.69
C LEU A 31 -3.25 -5.10 -0.05
N VAL A 32 -2.55 -4.28 0.72
CA VAL A 32 -1.65 -3.25 0.21
C VAL A 32 -0.24 -3.66 0.54
N HIS A 33 0.60 -3.68 -0.47
CA HIS A 33 2.00 -4.03 -0.35
C HIS A 33 2.86 -2.85 -0.79
N CYS A 34 4.03 -2.74 -0.16
CA CYS A 34 5.13 -1.95 -0.71
C CYS A 34 5.54 -2.56 -2.07
N PRO A 35 5.65 -1.74 -3.14
CA PRO A 35 6.02 -2.24 -4.46
C PRO A 35 7.45 -2.83 -4.50
N ASP A 36 8.37 -2.30 -3.69
CA ASP A 36 9.78 -2.71 -3.74
C ASP A 36 10.09 -3.94 -2.90
N CYS A 37 9.59 -4.01 -1.66
CA CYS A 37 9.96 -5.07 -0.71
C CYS A 37 8.84 -6.07 -0.43
N GLY A 38 7.64 -5.87 -1.00
CA GLY A 38 6.47 -6.73 -0.84
C GLY A 38 5.83 -6.73 0.55
N MET A 39 6.35 -5.93 1.49
CA MET A 39 5.81 -5.85 2.85
C MET A 39 4.36 -5.39 2.83
N VAL A 40 3.50 -6.03 3.63
CA VAL A 40 2.11 -5.59 3.81
C VAL A 40 2.10 -4.28 4.58
N LEU A 41 1.56 -3.23 3.96
CA LEU A 41 1.37 -1.91 4.55
C LEU A 41 -0.05 -1.71 5.09
N GLY A 42 -1.02 -2.47 4.59
CA GLY A 42 -2.40 -2.37 5.06
C GLY A 42 -3.30 -3.43 4.44
N SER A 43 -4.51 -3.53 4.99
CA SER A 43 -5.55 -4.42 4.48
C SER A 43 -6.92 -3.79 4.69
N TYR A 44 -7.79 -3.88 3.69
CA TYR A 44 -9.18 -3.44 3.77
C TYR A 44 -10.11 -4.56 3.33
N ARG A 45 -11.30 -4.61 3.92
CA ARG A 45 -12.38 -5.47 3.41
C ARG A 45 -13.09 -4.74 2.28
N ARG A 46 -13.22 -5.38 1.11
CA ARG A 46 -14.20 -4.94 0.12
C ARG A 46 -15.59 -5.21 0.70
N ARG A 47 -16.41 -4.17 0.75
CA ARG A 47 -17.78 -4.20 1.26
C ARG A 47 -18.75 -4.19 0.09
#